data_AF-A0A0C3PWJ5-F1
#
_entry.id   AF-A0A0C3PWJ5-F1
#
_cell.length_a   1.000
_cell.length_b   1.000
_cell.length_c   1.000
_cell.angle_alpha   90.00
_cell.angle_beta   90.00
_cell.angle_gamma   90.00
#
_symmetry.space_group_name_H-M   'P 1'
#
loop_
_entity.id
_entity.type
_entity.pdbx_description
1 polymer ?
#
loop_
_entity_poly.entity_id
_entity_poly.type
_entity_poly.pdbx_seq_one_letter_code
_entity_poly.pdbx_strand_id
1 'polypeptide(L)'
;MSTIENAVTLLRQLVGQQAAHKHLKDMVDNIASCLVLLNSSRPSPQATEKLRSVLREPFQPLYHAYPGPALQLTSAVLSNILGEKLSDAYIHGDPKLYAEWDKTAYVLLSGVLDALEKPANDPFKVEVGRYLYPTICGFFFRERSQSAPPFSIELSVTAVSILSEAARGQRSNQVFLRDRAYLGPARLGIMISTSRDYLIMESLLTLFARLLSTGRVADGGSTRTQFVQETLGSSELFKCNEELVRILHEASTSDWNTIATQLITALAKSDITYPQPFSVKEINACGHVFPQPDASDRLLLDRQGFLANVILPMDDVCDSLMVPYGHIQTVNVGTPATAVNAVVVVVGLSSAPKIGNTTLKVDNGEFCLTFSLGREDLSRFMETLRRRGIGKLTFNNPAPRARKPKKSISLASEVKFASDSSLPPPTADFQEKVKRVEEGSVLDFSSVLMI
;
A
#
# COMPACT_ATOMS: atom_id res chain seq x y z
N MET A 1 25.70 -18.94 -16.19
CA MET A 1 24.76 -19.55 -15.23
C MET A 1 24.01 -18.44 -14.56
N SER A 2 22.68 -18.53 -14.51
CA SER A 2 21.86 -17.52 -13.86
C SER A 2 22.14 -17.47 -12.36
N THR A 3 21.96 -16.31 -11.70
CA THR A 3 22.15 -16.17 -10.25
C THR A 3 21.31 -17.18 -9.45
N ILE A 4 20.15 -17.56 -9.99
CA ILE A 4 19.26 -18.59 -9.43
C ILE A 4 19.90 -19.98 -9.50
N GLU A 5 20.45 -20.39 -10.64
CA GLU A 5 21.12 -21.69 -10.82
C GLU A 5 22.29 -21.86 -9.83
N ASN A 6 23.08 -20.80 -9.64
CA ASN A 6 24.18 -20.80 -8.69
C ASN A 6 23.69 -20.97 -7.25
N ALA A 7 22.62 -20.26 -6.86
CA ALA A 7 22.04 -20.37 -5.53
C ALA A 7 21.41 -21.75 -5.27
N VAL A 8 20.72 -22.33 -6.26
CA VAL A 8 20.21 -23.72 -6.19
C VAL A 8 21.35 -24.72 -6.05
N THR A 9 22.43 -24.55 -6.82
CA THR A 9 23.59 -25.45 -6.78
C THR A 9 24.26 -25.43 -5.41
N LEU A 10 24.46 -24.24 -4.84
CA LEU A 10 24.99 -24.08 -3.48
C LEU A 10 24.10 -24.77 -2.44
N LEU A 11 22.79 -24.55 -2.50
CA LEU A 11 21.84 -25.16 -1.57
C LEU A 11 21.84 -26.70 -1.69
N ARG A 12 21.87 -27.24 -2.92
CA ARG A 12 22.00 -28.69 -3.17
C ARG A 12 23.28 -29.27 -2.59
N GLN A 13 24.41 -28.59 -2.77
CA GLN A 13 25.69 -29.06 -2.24
C GLN A 13 25.66 -29.16 -0.71
N LEU A 14 25.13 -28.15 -0.02
CA LEU A 14 25.07 -28.13 1.44
C LEU A 14 24.10 -29.18 1.99
N VAL A 15 22.92 -29.31 1.40
CA VAL A 15 21.93 -30.33 1.79
C VAL A 15 22.47 -31.75 1.50
N GLY A 16 23.21 -31.92 0.39
CA GLY A 16 23.77 -33.21 -0.03
C GLY A 16 24.90 -33.75 0.85
N GLN A 17 25.55 -32.89 1.65
CA GLN A 17 26.63 -33.32 2.57
C GLN A 17 26.12 -34.09 3.80
N GLN A 18 24.82 -34.02 4.11
CA GLN A 18 24.24 -34.63 5.29
C GLN A 18 23.26 -35.75 4.89
N ALA A 19 23.71 -37.00 4.98
CA ALA A 19 22.93 -38.18 4.59
C ALA A 19 21.56 -38.32 5.30
N ALA A 20 21.39 -37.68 6.47
CA ALA A 20 20.17 -37.71 7.26
C ALA A 20 19.02 -36.82 6.74
N HIS A 21 19.24 -35.98 5.72
CA HIS A 21 18.26 -34.98 5.26
C HIS A 21 17.65 -35.27 3.87
N LYS A 22 17.30 -36.54 3.60
CA LYS A 22 16.66 -36.93 2.33
C LYS A 22 15.45 -36.05 1.98
N HIS A 23 14.59 -35.73 2.95
CA HIS A 23 13.41 -34.89 2.70
C HIS A 23 13.76 -33.46 2.25
N LEU A 24 14.83 -32.85 2.79
CA LEU A 24 15.27 -31.51 2.39
C LEU A 24 15.85 -31.54 0.97
N LYS A 25 16.55 -32.63 0.61
CA LYS A 25 17.05 -32.81 -0.75
C LYS A 25 15.91 -32.88 -1.76
N ASP A 26 14.92 -33.74 -1.50
CA ASP A 26 13.74 -33.89 -2.36
C ASP A 26 12.98 -32.56 -2.49
N MET A 27 12.91 -31.77 -1.40
CA MET A 27 12.31 -30.44 -1.39
C MET A 27 13.09 -29.42 -2.24
N VAL A 28 14.42 -29.39 -2.13
CA VAL A 28 15.27 -28.53 -2.97
C VAL A 28 15.13 -28.90 -4.44
N ASP A 29 15.08 -30.19 -4.76
CA ASP A 29 14.89 -30.65 -6.13
C ASP A 29 13.51 -30.29 -6.68
N ASN A 30 12.46 -30.40 -5.87
CA ASN A 30 11.12 -29.95 -6.24
C ASN A 30 11.08 -28.43 -6.50
N ILE A 31 11.64 -27.61 -5.59
CA ILE A 31 11.75 -26.16 -5.77
C ILE A 31 12.51 -25.84 -7.04
N ALA A 32 13.70 -26.43 -7.23
CA ALA A 32 14.53 -26.22 -8.41
C ALA A 32 13.78 -26.55 -9.71
N SER A 33 13.03 -27.65 -9.74
CA SER A 33 12.23 -28.04 -10.91
C SER A 33 11.13 -27.02 -11.25
N CYS A 34 10.54 -26.39 -10.24
CA CYS A 34 9.51 -25.36 -10.42
C CYS A 34 10.12 -24.00 -10.78
N LEU A 35 11.31 -23.67 -10.27
CA LEU A 35 11.99 -22.42 -10.61
C LEU A 35 12.36 -22.33 -12.10
N VAL A 36 12.45 -23.45 -12.82
CA VAL A 36 12.60 -23.46 -14.29
C VAL A 36 11.45 -22.71 -14.98
N LEU A 37 10.27 -22.62 -14.36
CA LEU A 37 9.12 -21.86 -14.89
C LEU A 37 9.41 -20.35 -14.97
N LEU A 38 10.37 -19.83 -14.19
CA LEU A 38 10.86 -18.45 -14.33
C LEU A 38 11.57 -18.23 -15.66
N ASN A 39 12.00 -19.26 -16.39
CA ASN A 39 12.57 -19.07 -17.73
C ASN A 39 11.48 -18.78 -18.78
N SER A 40 10.21 -19.02 -18.47
CA SER A 40 9.11 -18.63 -19.34
C SER A 40 8.89 -17.11 -19.29
N SER A 41 8.73 -16.49 -20.46
CA SER A 41 8.30 -15.08 -20.56
C SER A 41 6.81 -14.94 -20.23
N ARG A 42 5.99 -15.93 -20.59
CA ARG A 42 4.53 -15.93 -20.43
C ARG A 42 4.05 -17.28 -19.90
N PRO A 43 4.27 -17.57 -18.61
CA PRO A 43 3.76 -18.80 -18.00
C PRO A 43 2.23 -18.85 -18.03
N SER A 44 1.67 -20.05 -18.14
CA SER A 44 0.23 -20.24 -17.97
C SER A 44 -0.18 -19.97 -16.52
N PRO A 45 -1.45 -19.63 -16.24
CA PRO A 45 -1.92 -19.43 -14.86
C PRO A 45 -1.64 -20.64 -13.94
N GLN A 46 -1.77 -21.85 -14.46
CA GLN A 46 -1.45 -23.09 -13.74
C GLN A 46 0.05 -23.21 -13.42
N ALA A 47 0.92 -22.79 -14.35
CA ALA A 47 2.36 -22.77 -14.11
C ALA A 47 2.73 -21.73 -13.04
N THR A 48 2.13 -20.54 -13.08
CA THR A 48 2.33 -19.51 -12.05
C THR A 48 1.82 -19.99 -10.68
N GLU A 49 0.66 -20.64 -10.63
CA GLU A 49 0.14 -21.21 -9.39
C GLU A 49 1.07 -22.31 -8.83
N LYS A 50 1.56 -23.21 -9.69
CA LYS A 50 2.54 -24.23 -9.31
C LYS A 50 3.82 -23.60 -8.77
N LEU A 51 4.33 -22.55 -9.41
CA LEU A 51 5.48 -21.80 -8.92
C LEU A 51 5.18 -21.20 -7.53
N ARG A 52 4.06 -20.48 -7.37
CA ARG A 52 3.68 -19.89 -6.08
C ARG A 52 3.55 -20.93 -4.96
N SER A 53 3.05 -22.13 -5.26
CA SER A 53 2.91 -23.22 -4.29
C SER A 53 4.23 -23.68 -3.66
N VAL A 54 5.37 -23.47 -4.35
CA VAL A 54 6.68 -23.85 -3.83
C VAL A 54 7.48 -22.71 -3.19
N LEU A 55 7.02 -21.46 -3.30
CA LEU A 55 7.79 -20.28 -2.87
C LEU A 55 7.54 -19.84 -1.41
N ARG A 56 6.53 -20.40 -0.73
CA ARG A 56 6.16 -20.03 0.65
C ARG A 56 6.41 -21.14 1.66
N GLU A 57 5.49 -22.11 1.77
CA GLU A 57 5.58 -23.18 2.77
C GLU A 57 6.80 -24.09 2.56
N PRO A 58 7.15 -24.53 1.32
CA PRO A 58 8.30 -25.41 1.12
C PRO A 58 9.65 -24.76 1.40
N PHE A 59 9.73 -23.42 1.48
CA PHE A 59 10.96 -22.75 1.92
C PHE A 59 11.13 -22.80 3.45
N GLN A 60 10.07 -23.02 4.24
CA GLN A 60 10.14 -22.96 5.71
C GLN A 60 11.20 -23.89 6.32
N PRO A 61 11.27 -25.18 5.95
CA PRO A 61 12.29 -26.08 6.50
C PRO A 61 13.70 -25.68 6.05
N LEU A 62 13.84 -25.07 4.88
CA LEU A 62 15.12 -24.59 4.34
C LEU A 62 15.61 -23.33 5.06
N TYR A 63 14.72 -22.39 5.37
CA TYR A 63 15.06 -21.23 6.21
C TYR A 63 15.53 -21.66 7.60
N HIS A 64 14.95 -22.73 8.14
CA HIS A 64 15.35 -23.26 9.44
C HIS A 64 16.71 -23.98 9.39
N ALA A 65 16.93 -24.85 8.42
CA ALA A 65 18.14 -25.67 8.34
C ALA A 65 19.35 -24.94 7.73
N TYR A 66 19.12 -24.10 6.71
CA TYR A 66 20.16 -23.43 5.91
C TYR A 66 19.76 -21.96 5.61
N PRO A 67 19.64 -21.10 6.63
CA PRO A 67 19.07 -19.76 6.50
C PRO A 67 19.76 -18.91 5.42
N GLY A 68 21.10 -18.82 5.44
CA GLY A 68 21.86 -18.04 4.46
C GLY A 68 21.64 -18.50 3.01
N PRO A 69 21.95 -19.77 2.67
CA PRO A 69 21.72 -20.30 1.32
C PRO A 69 20.27 -20.19 0.83
N ALA A 70 19.28 -20.44 1.71
CA ALA A 70 17.87 -20.31 1.36
C ALA A 70 17.47 -18.84 1.08
N LEU A 71 17.99 -17.89 1.88
CA LEU A 71 17.77 -16.45 1.66
C LEU A 71 18.52 -15.93 0.43
N GLN A 72 19.69 -16.48 0.11
CA GLN A 72 20.39 -16.17 -1.13
C GLN A 72 19.59 -16.61 -2.35
N LEU A 73 18.98 -17.80 -2.32
CA LEU A 73 18.07 -18.26 -3.37
C LEU A 73 16.82 -17.37 -3.45
N THR A 74 16.22 -17.03 -2.31
CA THR A 74 15.08 -16.11 -2.21
C THR A 74 15.41 -14.76 -2.87
N SER A 75 16.57 -14.19 -2.54
CA SER A 75 17.06 -12.93 -3.08
C SER A 75 17.27 -12.99 -4.60
N ALA A 76 17.83 -14.09 -5.11
CA ALA A 76 18.02 -14.30 -6.54
C ALA A 76 16.68 -14.41 -7.29
N VAL A 77 15.72 -15.17 -6.76
CA VAL A 77 14.38 -15.32 -7.34
C VAL A 77 13.64 -13.99 -7.32
N LEU A 78 13.65 -13.28 -6.18
CA LEU A 78 13.03 -11.97 -6.05
C LEU A 78 13.62 -10.97 -7.05
N SER A 79 14.95 -10.91 -7.16
CA SER A 79 15.62 -10.01 -8.11
C SER A 79 15.24 -10.28 -9.56
N ASN A 80 15.10 -11.56 -9.94
CA ASN A 80 14.65 -11.93 -11.28
C ASN A 80 13.19 -11.51 -11.52
N ILE A 81 12.28 -11.76 -10.57
CA ILE A 81 10.88 -11.35 -10.71
C ILE A 81 10.76 -9.82 -10.81
N LEU A 82 11.39 -9.09 -9.89
CA LEU A 82 11.26 -7.63 -9.83
C LEU A 82 12.01 -6.91 -10.96
N GLY A 83 13.21 -7.39 -11.30
CA GLY A 83 14.09 -6.75 -12.27
C GLY A 83 13.77 -7.12 -13.72
N GLU A 84 13.41 -8.37 -13.98
CA GLU A 84 13.18 -8.86 -15.33
C GLU A 84 11.70 -9.07 -15.61
N LYS A 85 10.98 -9.85 -14.80
CA LYS A 85 9.62 -10.29 -15.14
C LYS A 85 8.57 -9.18 -15.07
N LEU A 86 8.60 -8.37 -14.02
CA LEU A 86 7.70 -7.21 -13.91
C LEU A 86 8.02 -6.16 -14.96
N SER A 87 9.30 -5.89 -15.20
CA SER A 87 9.75 -4.97 -16.24
C SER A 87 9.28 -5.42 -17.62
N ASP A 88 9.45 -6.71 -17.94
CA ASP A 88 9.04 -7.30 -19.23
C ASP A 88 7.52 -7.20 -19.43
N ALA A 89 6.73 -7.60 -18.44
CA ALA A 89 5.27 -7.50 -18.49
C ALA A 89 4.80 -6.04 -18.66
N TYR A 90 5.47 -5.10 -17.99
CA TYR A 90 5.16 -3.68 -18.12
C TYR A 90 5.50 -3.12 -19.50
N ILE A 91 6.71 -3.39 -20.02
CA ILE A 91 7.15 -2.94 -21.35
C ILE A 91 6.22 -3.45 -22.45
N HIS A 92 5.70 -4.67 -22.29
CA HIS A 92 4.75 -5.27 -23.23
C HIS A 92 3.29 -4.89 -22.98
N GLY A 93 2.99 -4.04 -21.98
CA GLY A 93 1.64 -3.57 -21.68
C GLY A 93 0.69 -4.68 -21.24
N ASP A 94 1.17 -5.70 -20.52
CA ASP A 94 0.36 -6.81 -20.01
C ASP A 94 0.07 -6.64 -18.50
N PRO A 95 -1.02 -5.94 -18.12
CA PRO A 95 -1.33 -5.69 -16.72
C PRO A 95 -1.73 -6.97 -15.96
N LYS A 96 -2.23 -8.00 -16.64
CA LYS A 96 -2.60 -9.27 -16.01
C LYS A 96 -1.35 -10.04 -15.63
N LEU A 97 -0.41 -10.15 -16.55
CA LEU A 97 0.88 -10.79 -16.29
C LEU A 97 1.68 -10.03 -15.23
N TYR A 98 1.65 -8.69 -15.27
CA TYR A 98 2.26 -7.86 -14.22
C TYR A 98 1.69 -8.21 -12.85
N ALA A 99 0.35 -8.25 -12.70
CA ALA A 99 -0.31 -8.58 -11.45
C ALA A 99 0.04 -10.01 -10.95
N GLU A 100 0.16 -10.99 -11.86
CA GLU A 100 0.55 -12.35 -11.49
C GLU A 100 2.01 -12.42 -11.00
N TRP A 101 2.93 -11.69 -11.62
CA TRP A 101 4.32 -11.62 -11.17
C TRP A 101 4.46 -10.85 -9.85
N ASP A 102 3.70 -9.78 -9.66
CA ASP A 102 3.66 -9.00 -8.43
C ASP A 102 3.15 -9.88 -7.28
N LYS A 103 2.05 -10.62 -7.49
CA LYS A 103 1.54 -11.62 -6.57
C LYS A 103 2.55 -12.74 -6.27
N THR A 104 3.34 -13.15 -7.26
CA THR A 104 4.39 -14.17 -7.07
C THR A 104 5.53 -13.66 -6.19
N ALA A 105 5.97 -12.41 -6.38
CA ALA A 105 6.92 -11.77 -5.48
C ALA A 105 6.35 -11.61 -4.07
N TYR A 106 5.07 -11.26 -3.94
CA TYR A 106 4.39 -11.17 -2.65
C TYR A 106 4.42 -12.51 -1.91
N VAL A 107 4.00 -13.60 -2.56
CA VAL A 107 3.99 -14.94 -1.95
C VAL A 107 5.39 -15.37 -1.47
N LEU A 108 6.43 -15.08 -2.26
CA LEU A 108 7.82 -15.35 -1.87
C LEU A 108 8.22 -14.57 -0.62
N LEU A 109 7.93 -13.27 -0.56
CA LEU A 109 8.24 -12.44 0.60
C LEU A 109 7.41 -12.80 1.82
N SER A 110 6.13 -13.18 1.65
CA SER A 110 5.31 -13.67 2.76
C SER A 110 5.93 -14.91 3.40
N GLY A 111 6.56 -15.81 2.63
CA GLY A 111 7.29 -16.94 3.20
C GLY A 111 8.46 -16.53 4.10
N VAL A 112 9.18 -15.46 3.75
CA VAL A 112 10.22 -14.91 4.63
C VAL A 112 9.61 -14.34 5.90
N LEU A 113 8.47 -13.65 5.79
CA LEU A 113 7.76 -13.07 6.93
C LEU A 113 7.26 -14.16 7.89
N ASP A 114 6.66 -15.25 7.39
CA ASP A 114 6.25 -16.41 8.19
C ASP A 114 7.44 -17.01 8.99
N ALA A 115 8.65 -16.97 8.41
CA ALA A 115 9.85 -17.45 9.08
C ALA A 115 10.37 -16.48 10.15
N LEU A 116 10.11 -15.17 9.99
CA LEU A 116 10.45 -14.13 10.97
C LEU A 116 9.51 -14.09 12.19
N GLU A 117 8.28 -14.59 12.06
CA GLU A 117 7.28 -14.66 13.15
C GLU A 117 7.64 -15.68 14.23
N LYS A 118 8.47 -16.68 13.90
CA LYS A 118 8.95 -17.68 14.88
C LYS A 118 9.79 -16.99 15.97
N PRO A 119 9.72 -17.47 17.23
CA PRO A 119 10.40 -16.84 18.37
C PRO A 119 11.88 -16.60 18.04
N ALA A 120 12.38 -15.43 18.46
CA ALA A 120 13.58 -14.78 17.94
C ALA A 120 14.82 -15.69 17.86
N ASN A 121 14.96 -16.41 16.75
CA ASN A 121 16.25 -16.93 16.32
C ASN A 121 17.02 -15.75 15.71
N ASP A 122 17.79 -15.10 16.58
CA ASP A 122 18.74 -14.04 16.28
C ASP A 122 19.49 -14.26 14.93
N PRO A 123 20.00 -15.47 14.62
CA PRO A 123 20.76 -15.69 13.39
C PRO A 123 19.95 -15.49 12.09
N PHE A 124 18.68 -15.90 12.05
CA PHE A 124 17.88 -15.77 10.82
C PHE A 124 17.66 -14.31 10.46
N LYS A 125 17.39 -13.46 11.45
CA LYS A 125 17.21 -12.02 11.22
C LYS A 125 18.48 -11.39 10.67
N VAL A 126 19.65 -11.73 11.22
CA VAL A 126 20.95 -11.25 10.71
C VAL A 126 21.16 -11.67 9.25
N GLU A 127 20.84 -12.92 8.90
CA GLU A 127 20.96 -13.38 7.51
C GLU A 127 19.96 -12.71 6.57
N VAL A 128 18.73 -12.38 7.02
CA VAL A 128 17.78 -11.57 6.24
C VAL A 128 18.39 -10.22 5.90
N GLY A 129 19.01 -9.56 6.89
CA GLY A 129 19.72 -8.30 6.68
C GLY A 129 20.83 -8.42 5.65
N ARG A 130 21.62 -9.50 5.72
CA ARG A 130 22.74 -9.75 4.81
C ARG A 130 22.31 -10.01 3.37
N TYR A 131 21.29 -10.85 3.16
CA TYR A 131 20.96 -11.38 1.84
C TYR A 131 19.79 -10.69 1.14
N LEU A 132 18.82 -10.16 1.90
CA LEU A 132 17.60 -9.57 1.32
C LEU A 132 17.58 -8.04 1.33
N TYR A 133 18.20 -7.37 2.30
CA TYR A 133 18.15 -5.90 2.35
C TYR A 133 18.69 -5.23 1.08
N PRO A 134 19.82 -5.65 0.47
CA PRO A 134 20.28 -5.03 -0.77
C PRO A 134 19.22 -5.06 -1.88
N THR A 135 18.52 -6.19 -2.03
CA THR A 135 17.50 -6.39 -3.05
C THR A 135 16.24 -5.58 -2.72
N ILE A 136 15.72 -5.68 -1.49
CA ILE A 136 14.51 -4.95 -1.08
C ILE A 136 14.76 -3.43 -1.16
N CYS A 137 15.84 -2.92 -0.59
CA CYS A 137 16.17 -1.50 -0.66
C CYS A 137 16.37 -1.04 -2.11
N GLY A 138 17.04 -1.86 -2.94
CA GLY A 138 17.31 -1.55 -4.34
C GLY A 138 16.06 -1.44 -5.24
N PHE A 139 14.99 -2.17 -4.94
CA PHE A 139 13.76 -2.16 -5.74
C PHE A 139 12.64 -1.29 -5.18
N PHE A 140 12.50 -1.19 -3.86
CA PHE A 140 11.38 -0.51 -3.20
C PHE A 140 11.70 0.92 -2.73
N PHE A 141 12.98 1.26 -2.55
CA PHE A 141 13.40 2.56 -2.02
C PHE A 141 14.30 3.36 -2.98
N ARG A 142 14.54 2.81 -4.17
CA ARG A 142 15.24 3.53 -5.24
C ARG A 142 14.26 4.45 -5.94
N GLU A 143 14.70 5.66 -6.27
CA GLU A 143 13.95 6.57 -7.14
C GLU A 143 13.62 5.85 -8.44
N ARG A 144 12.34 5.55 -8.64
CA ARG A 144 11.84 4.99 -9.89
C ARG A 144 11.62 6.12 -10.88
N SER A 145 11.86 5.83 -12.15
CA SER A 145 11.32 6.68 -13.21
C SER A 145 9.81 6.78 -13.01
N GLN A 146 9.25 7.98 -13.20
CA GLN A 146 7.81 8.23 -13.07
C GLN A 146 6.95 7.32 -13.97
N SER A 147 7.56 6.66 -14.96
CA SER A 147 6.93 5.70 -15.84
C SER A 147 6.71 4.31 -15.23
N ALA A 148 7.49 3.86 -14.26
CA ALA A 148 7.35 2.49 -13.76
C ALA A 148 6.02 2.31 -12.99
N PRO A 149 5.29 1.21 -13.22
CA PRO A 149 4.07 0.94 -12.48
C PRO A 149 4.39 0.75 -10.98
N PRO A 150 3.52 1.23 -10.09
CA PRO A 150 3.68 0.98 -8.67
C PRO A 150 3.45 -0.50 -8.38
N PHE A 151 4.18 -1.01 -7.39
CA PHE A 151 3.89 -2.33 -6.82
C PHE A 151 2.52 -2.35 -6.15
N SER A 152 1.98 -3.55 -5.95
CA SER A 152 0.82 -3.71 -5.08
C SER A 152 1.11 -3.21 -3.65
N ILE A 153 0.05 -2.87 -2.92
CA ILE A 153 0.18 -2.50 -1.50
C ILE A 153 0.72 -3.70 -0.72
N GLU A 154 0.18 -4.88 -0.99
CA GLU A 154 0.50 -6.12 -0.30
C GLU A 154 1.99 -6.44 -0.43
N LEU A 155 2.54 -6.34 -1.64
CA LEU A 155 3.96 -6.53 -1.88
C LEU A 155 4.81 -5.47 -1.17
N SER A 156 4.41 -4.19 -1.24
CA SER A 156 5.12 -3.07 -0.64
C SER A 156 5.15 -3.16 0.89
N VAL A 157 3.99 -3.40 1.51
CA VAL A 157 3.83 -3.60 2.96
C VAL A 157 4.68 -4.79 3.41
N THR A 158 4.59 -5.93 2.71
CA THR A 158 5.37 -7.13 3.07
C THR A 158 6.87 -6.86 3.01
N ALA A 159 7.35 -6.19 1.97
CA ALA A 159 8.76 -5.82 1.84
C ALA A 159 9.24 -4.94 2.99
N VAL A 160 8.48 -3.91 3.35
CA VAL A 160 8.81 -3.00 4.47
C VAL A 160 8.72 -3.73 5.82
N SER A 161 7.74 -4.61 6.00
CA SER A 161 7.57 -5.42 7.21
C SER A 161 8.75 -6.36 7.44
N ILE A 162 9.31 -6.97 6.38
CA ILE A 162 10.54 -7.77 6.49
C ILE A 162 11.70 -6.92 7.00
N LEU A 163 11.90 -5.72 6.46
CA LEU A 163 12.95 -4.80 6.95
C LEU A 163 12.75 -4.45 8.43
N SER A 164 11.50 -4.16 8.81
CA SER A 164 11.15 -3.78 10.19
C SER A 164 11.38 -4.93 11.18
N GLU A 165 10.84 -6.12 10.89
CA GLU A 165 10.89 -7.25 11.82
C GLU A 165 12.28 -7.90 11.88
N ALA A 166 13.04 -7.90 10.78
CA ALA A 166 14.45 -8.32 10.81
C ALA A 166 15.35 -7.29 11.53
N ALA A 167 15.00 -6.00 11.55
CA ALA A 167 15.72 -4.97 12.32
C ALA A 167 15.34 -4.95 13.82
N ARG A 168 14.19 -5.53 14.19
CA ARG A 168 13.71 -5.57 15.57
C ARG A 168 14.68 -6.34 16.47
N GLY A 169 15.34 -5.62 17.37
CA GLY A 169 16.34 -6.15 18.30
C GLY A 169 17.73 -6.39 17.69
N GLN A 170 17.93 -6.06 16.40
CA GLN A 170 19.12 -6.42 15.64
C GLN A 170 19.96 -5.21 15.26
N ARG A 171 20.99 -4.90 16.06
CA ARG A 171 21.81 -3.69 15.88
C ARG A 171 22.52 -3.65 14.52
N SER A 172 23.06 -4.78 14.05
CA SER A 172 23.73 -4.87 12.74
C SER A 172 22.78 -4.47 11.60
N ASN A 173 21.56 -5.02 11.60
CA ASN A 173 20.53 -4.72 10.61
C ASN A 173 20.05 -3.26 10.69
N GLN A 174 19.90 -2.71 11.90
CA GLN A 174 19.55 -1.30 12.07
C GLN A 174 20.66 -0.38 11.54
N VAL A 175 21.93 -0.70 11.79
CA VAL A 175 23.07 0.07 11.26
C VAL A 175 23.08 0.01 9.73
N PHE A 176 22.88 -1.17 9.14
CA PHE A 176 22.79 -1.34 7.69
C PHE A 176 21.68 -0.48 7.07
N LEU A 177 20.48 -0.47 7.66
CA LEU A 177 19.35 0.31 7.13
C LEU A 177 19.52 1.83 7.33
N ARG A 178 20.32 2.27 8.31
CA ARG A 178 20.68 3.68 8.47
C ARG A 178 21.76 4.13 7.48
N ASP A 179 22.47 3.21 6.84
CA ASP A 179 23.48 3.53 5.84
C ASP A 179 22.84 4.12 4.57
N ARG A 180 23.36 5.27 4.15
CA ARG A 180 22.91 6.04 2.98
C ARG A 180 23.13 5.31 1.65
N ALA A 181 24.06 4.35 1.59
CA ALA A 181 24.26 3.54 0.40
C ALA A 181 23.03 2.66 0.09
N TYR A 182 22.31 2.22 1.13
CA TYR A 182 21.20 1.27 1.01
C TYR A 182 19.85 1.96 1.20
N LEU A 183 19.46 2.27 2.42
CA LEU A 183 18.21 2.98 2.70
C LEU A 183 18.55 4.40 3.17
N GLY A 184 19.05 4.52 4.40
CA GLY A 184 19.37 5.80 5.00
C GLY A 184 18.13 6.67 5.27
N PRO A 185 18.30 7.73 6.08
CA PRO A 185 17.20 8.60 6.49
C PRO A 185 16.55 9.33 5.31
N ALA A 186 17.34 9.80 4.34
CA ALA A 186 16.83 10.57 3.21
C ALA A 186 15.87 9.76 2.31
N ARG A 187 16.24 8.53 1.91
CA ARG A 187 15.35 7.69 1.07
C ARG A 187 14.11 7.26 1.84
N LEU A 188 14.25 6.98 3.13
CA LEU A 188 13.10 6.69 3.99
C LEU A 188 12.14 7.90 4.05
N GLY A 189 12.68 9.11 4.22
CA GLY A 189 11.92 10.36 4.19
C GLY A 189 11.18 10.58 2.87
N ILE A 190 11.85 10.36 1.74
CA ILE A 190 11.23 10.44 0.40
C ILE A 190 10.09 9.43 0.26
N MET A 191 10.26 8.19 0.72
CA MET A 191 9.19 7.18 0.65
C MET A 191 8.00 7.54 1.55
N ILE A 192 8.25 8.07 2.75
CA ILE A 192 7.16 8.56 3.63
C ILE A 192 6.44 9.74 2.97
N SER A 193 7.18 10.70 2.40
CA SER A 193 6.59 11.91 1.80
C SER A 193 5.85 11.66 0.48
N THR A 194 6.11 10.55 -0.18
CA THR A 194 5.45 10.17 -1.46
C THR A 194 4.35 9.12 -1.28
N SER A 195 4.32 8.40 -0.15
CA SER A 195 3.28 7.43 0.14
C SER A 195 1.93 8.12 0.37
N ARG A 196 0.89 7.63 -0.30
CA ARG A 196 -0.50 8.11 -0.19
C ARG A 196 -1.47 7.01 0.25
N ASP A 197 -0.94 5.82 0.49
CA ASP A 197 -1.65 4.63 0.94
C ASP A 197 -1.32 4.40 2.42
N TYR A 198 -2.36 4.26 3.24
CA TYR A 198 -2.17 4.25 4.69
C TYR A 198 -1.32 3.07 5.15
N LEU A 199 -1.60 1.86 4.65
CA LEU A 199 -0.90 0.65 5.09
C LEU A 199 0.61 0.70 4.79
N ILE A 200 0.98 1.27 3.64
CA ILE A 200 2.40 1.48 3.29
C ILE A 200 3.01 2.53 4.24
N MET A 201 2.30 3.64 4.47
CA MET A 201 2.77 4.69 5.38
C MET A 201 2.96 4.18 6.81
N GLU A 202 2.02 3.41 7.35
CA GLU A 202 2.10 2.79 8.67
C GLU A 202 3.29 1.83 8.77
N SER A 203 3.51 1.01 7.73
CA SER A 203 4.67 0.12 7.66
C SER A 203 5.99 0.89 7.66
N LEU A 204 6.08 1.98 6.88
CA LEU A 204 7.26 2.85 6.81
C LEU A 204 7.52 3.56 8.14
N LEU A 205 6.47 4.06 8.79
CA LEU A 205 6.55 4.68 10.11
C LEU A 205 7.01 3.67 11.16
N THR A 206 6.50 2.44 11.11
CA THR A 206 6.95 1.35 11.98
C THR A 206 8.44 1.04 11.77
N LEU A 207 8.88 0.93 10.51
CA LEU A 207 10.31 0.78 10.20
C LEU A 207 11.12 1.97 10.74
N PHE A 208 10.67 3.20 10.52
CA PHE A 208 11.30 4.40 11.05
C PHE A 208 11.47 4.33 12.57
N ALA A 209 10.44 3.89 13.31
CA ALA A 209 10.50 3.69 14.75
C ALA A 209 11.60 2.69 15.17
N ARG A 210 11.71 1.56 14.45
CA ARG A 210 12.75 0.54 14.69
C ARG A 210 14.15 1.10 14.44
N LEU A 211 14.27 2.05 13.53
CA LEU A 211 15.53 2.70 13.19
C LEU A 211 15.83 3.92 14.07
N LEU A 212 14.91 4.39 14.92
CA LEU A 212 15.25 5.41 15.91
C LEU A 212 16.26 4.84 16.91
N SER A 213 17.36 5.55 17.12
CA SER A 213 18.29 5.20 18.20
C SER A 213 17.59 5.40 19.55
N THR A 214 17.55 4.36 20.38
CA THR A 214 17.02 4.40 21.75
C THR A 214 18.11 4.63 22.80
N GLY A 215 19.36 4.76 22.36
CA GLY A 215 20.50 4.84 23.27
C GLY A 215 20.47 6.10 24.13
N ARG A 216 20.30 5.93 25.45
CA ARG A 216 20.61 6.95 26.49
C ARG A 216 22.12 7.11 26.72
N VAL A 217 22.93 6.89 25.68
CA VAL A 217 24.37 7.19 25.74
C VAL A 217 24.50 8.69 25.46
N ALA A 218 25.50 9.37 26.03
CA ALA A 218 25.72 10.81 25.86
C ALA A 218 25.70 11.27 24.37
N ASP A 219 26.06 10.39 23.43
CA ASP A 219 26.01 10.60 21.96
C ASP A 219 24.76 10.01 21.24
N GLY A 220 23.91 9.26 21.94
CA GLY A 220 22.73 8.65 21.33
C GLY A 220 21.62 9.66 21.01
N GLY A 221 21.55 10.75 21.79
CA GLY A 221 20.63 11.86 21.56
C GLY A 221 20.94 12.63 20.28
N SER A 222 22.22 12.96 20.03
CA SER A 222 22.63 13.65 18.79
C SER A 222 22.38 12.79 17.55
N THR A 223 22.66 11.49 17.64
CA THR A 223 22.40 10.53 16.54
C THR A 223 20.91 10.39 16.23
N ARG A 224 20.04 10.32 17.25
CA ARG A 224 18.58 10.29 17.07
C ARG A 224 18.09 11.58 16.43
N THR A 225 18.49 12.73 16.96
CA THR A 225 18.11 14.05 16.43
C THR A 225 18.53 14.21 14.98
N GLN A 226 19.77 13.83 14.64
CA GLN A 226 20.26 13.87 13.26
C GLN A 226 19.43 12.97 12.34
N PHE A 227 19.16 11.73 12.75
CA PHE A 227 18.37 10.81 11.93
C PHE A 227 16.93 11.31 11.70
N VAL A 228 16.29 11.88 12.72
CA VAL A 228 14.95 12.51 12.62
C VAL A 228 15.00 13.70 11.67
N GLN A 229 15.97 14.60 11.83
CA GLN A 229 16.12 15.78 10.99
C GLN A 229 16.38 15.42 9.52
N GLU A 230 17.22 14.42 9.26
CA GLU A 230 17.51 13.96 7.89
C GLU A 230 16.31 13.24 7.26
N THR A 231 15.44 12.60 8.05
CA THR A 231 14.26 11.88 7.53
C THR A 231 13.07 12.79 7.31
N LEU A 232 12.75 13.68 8.26
CA LEU A 232 11.49 14.44 8.29
C LEU A 232 11.70 15.97 8.29
N GLY A 233 12.94 16.45 8.41
CA GLY A 233 13.24 17.87 8.54
C GLY A 233 13.27 18.64 7.21
N SER A 234 13.19 17.97 6.06
CA SER A 234 13.19 18.64 4.75
C SER A 234 11.85 19.31 4.46
N SER A 235 11.85 20.64 4.33
CA SER A 235 10.67 21.43 3.94
C SER A 235 10.25 21.20 2.48
N GLU A 236 11.16 20.71 1.63
CA GLU A 236 10.84 20.31 0.26
C GLU A 236 9.97 19.05 0.22
N LEU A 237 10.18 18.13 1.17
CA LEU A 237 9.42 16.89 1.28
C LEU A 237 8.16 17.06 2.12
N PHE A 238 8.24 17.84 3.21
CA PHE A 238 7.16 17.99 4.19
C PHE A 238 6.88 19.46 4.49
N LYS A 239 5.69 19.93 4.11
CA LYS A 239 5.21 21.28 4.47
C LYS A 239 5.06 21.48 5.99
N CYS A 240 4.88 20.39 6.74
CA CYS A 240 4.77 20.36 8.20
C CYS A 240 6.04 19.81 8.88
N ASN A 241 7.21 19.89 8.24
CA ASN A 241 8.48 19.36 8.75
C ASN A 241 8.77 19.75 10.22
N GLU A 242 8.58 21.03 10.59
CA GLU A 242 8.79 21.50 11.97
C GLU A 242 7.88 20.80 12.98
N GLU A 243 6.61 20.59 12.64
CA GLU A 243 5.65 19.87 13.50
C GLU A 243 6.01 18.39 13.62
N LEU A 244 6.41 17.73 12.52
CA LEU A 244 6.84 16.33 12.51
C LEU A 244 8.07 16.10 13.39
N VAL A 245 9.08 16.96 13.25
CA VAL A 245 10.31 16.92 14.04
C VAL A 245 10.00 17.17 15.52
N ARG A 246 9.15 18.16 15.83
CA ARG A 246 8.71 18.46 17.20
C ARG A 246 8.02 17.26 17.86
N ILE A 247 7.07 16.61 17.17
CA ILE A 247 6.36 15.41 17.67
C ILE A 247 7.36 14.36 18.16
N LEU A 248 8.42 14.10 17.39
CA LEU A 248 9.41 13.06 17.73
C LEU A 248 10.43 13.45 18.79
N HIS A 249 10.67 14.75 18.98
CA HIS A 249 11.50 15.27 20.06
C HIS A 249 10.78 15.27 21.41
N GLU A 250 9.49 15.59 21.41
CA GLU A 250 8.66 15.63 22.62
C GLU A 250 8.17 14.23 23.04
N ALA A 251 8.11 13.30 22.10
CA ALA A 251 7.61 11.96 22.35
C ALA A 251 8.50 11.13 23.30
N SER A 252 7.88 10.52 24.30
CA SER A 252 8.48 9.41 25.03
C SER A 252 8.54 8.18 24.11
N THR A 253 9.60 7.37 24.22
CA THR A 253 9.83 6.21 23.33
C THR A 253 8.85 5.05 23.56
N SER A 254 7.95 5.13 24.54
CA SER A 254 7.09 4.02 24.96
C SER A 254 5.74 3.92 24.25
N ASP A 255 5.28 4.95 23.54
CA ASP A 255 3.95 4.97 22.93
C ASP A 255 3.99 5.29 21.43
N TRP A 256 4.51 4.34 20.65
CA TRP A 256 4.66 4.52 19.21
C TRP A 256 3.33 4.72 18.47
N ASN A 257 2.25 4.07 18.92
CA ASN A 257 0.94 4.17 18.25
C ASN A 257 0.40 5.60 18.33
N THR A 258 0.53 6.25 19.48
CA THR A 258 0.17 7.66 19.64
C THR A 258 1.04 8.57 18.77
N ILE A 259 2.36 8.34 18.74
CA ILE A 259 3.30 9.12 17.90
C ILE A 259 2.95 8.98 16.42
N ALA A 260 2.75 7.76 15.93
CA ALA A 260 2.40 7.49 14.54
C ALA A 260 1.08 8.19 14.17
N THR A 261 0.08 8.13 15.05
CA THR A 261 -1.21 8.82 14.87
C THR A 261 -1.04 10.34 14.76
N GLN A 262 -0.18 10.94 15.61
CA GLN A 262 0.13 12.36 15.55
C GLN A 262 0.86 12.75 14.26
N LEU A 263 1.84 11.95 13.82
CA LEU A 263 2.56 12.16 12.57
C LEU A 263 1.62 12.10 11.36
N ILE A 264 0.78 11.08 11.27
CA ILE A 264 -0.23 10.95 10.21
C ILE A 264 -1.21 12.13 10.24
N THR A 265 -1.64 12.57 11.43
CA THR A 265 -2.52 13.73 11.57
C THR A 265 -1.86 15.01 11.08
N ALA A 266 -0.59 15.24 11.39
CA ALA A 266 0.16 16.41 10.92
C ALA A 266 0.34 16.39 9.39
N LEU A 267 0.66 15.23 8.82
CA LEU A 267 0.73 15.04 7.37
C LEU A 267 -0.63 15.34 6.71
N ALA A 268 -1.70 14.72 7.22
CA ALA A 268 -3.07 14.86 6.70
C ALA A 268 -3.57 16.32 6.71
N LYS A 269 -3.23 17.09 7.74
CA LYS A 269 -3.55 18.54 7.84
C LYS A 269 -2.77 19.37 6.82
N SER A 270 -1.51 19.02 6.57
CA SER A 270 -0.64 19.76 5.66
C SER A 270 -0.98 19.58 4.18
N ASP A 271 -1.48 18.40 3.82
CA ASP A 271 -1.83 18.05 2.45
C ASP A 271 -2.93 16.97 2.44
N ILE A 272 -4.06 17.31 1.82
CA ILE A 272 -5.24 16.45 1.75
C ILE A 272 -5.01 15.15 0.96
N THR A 273 -3.94 15.08 0.17
CA THR A 273 -3.61 13.87 -0.59
C THR A 273 -3.12 12.75 0.31
N TYR A 274 -2.60 13.03 1.50
CA TYR A 274 -2.28 12.01 2.50
C TYR A 274 -3.51 11.29 3.06
N PRO A 275 -3.36 10.11 3.66
CA PRO A 275 -4.44 9.45 4.40
C PRO A 275 -5.10 10.39 5.41
N GLN A 276 -6.43 10.49 5.37
CA GLN A 276 -7.19 11.41 6.20
C GLN A 276 -7.84 10.66 7.37
N PRO A 277 -7.38 10.85 8.62
CA PRO A 277 -7.97 10.21 9.79
C PRO A 277 -9.21 10.96 10.28
N PHE A 278 -10.24 10.20 10.63
CA PHE A 278 -11.49 10.66 11.24
C PHE A 278 -11.79 9.86 12.51
N SER A 279 -12.08 10.58 13.59
CA SER A 279 -12.49 9.97 14.85
C SER A 279 -13.94 9.51 14.75
N VAL A 280 -14.16 8.20 14.85
CA VAL A 280 -15.48 7.58 14.88
C VAL A 280 -15.56 6.68 16.12
N LYS A 281 -16.75 6.49 16.69
CA LYS A 281 -16.94 5.62 17.87
C LYS A 281 -17.16 4.17 17.50
N GLU A 282 -17.80 3.96 16.35
CA GLU A 282 -18.16 2.65 15.82
C GLU A 282 -18.34 2.76 14.31
N ILE A 283 -18.13 1.63 13.64
CA ILE A 283 -18.36 1.45 12.21
C ILE A 283 -19.35 0.30 12.05
N ASN A 284 -20.47 0.54 11.39
CA ASN A 284 -21.41 -0.51 11.02
C ASN A 284 -21.23 -0.84 9.54
N ALA A 285 -20.71 -2.03 9.23
CA ALA A 285 -20.53 -2.50 7.87
C ALA A 285 -21.49 -3.68 7.60
N CYS A 286 -22.47 -3.46 6.74
CA CYS A 286 -23.47 -4.46 6.34
C CYS A 286 -24.17 -5.15 7.53
N GLY A 287 -24.46 -4.40 8.60
CA GLY A 287 -25.11 -4.90 9.82
C GLY A 287 -24.14 -5.36 10.91
N HIS A 288 -22.85 -5.51 10.60
CA HIS A 288 -21.82 -5.83 11.59
C HIS A 288 -21.27 -4.56 12.23
N VAL A 289 -21.33 -4.46 13.56
CA VAL A 289 -20.85 -3.30 14.31
C VAL A 289 -19.44 -3.57 14.84
N PHE A 290 -18.52 -2.67 14.50
CA PHE A 290 -17.12 -2.67 14.94
C PHE A 290 -16.86 -1.44 15.81
N PRO A 291 -16.76 -1.60 17.14
CA PRO A 291 -16.36 -0.51 18.04
C PRO A 291 -14.96 0.00 17.69
N GLN A 292 -14.71 1.30 17.95
CA GLN A 292 -13.42 1.95 17.75
C GLN A 292 -13.01 2.64 19.08
N PRO A 293 -12.63 1.85 20.10
CA PRO A 293 -12.45 2.36 21.45
C PRO A 293 -11.20 3.23 21.61
N ASP A 294 -10.13 2.93 20.86
CA ASP A 294 -8.84 3.57 21.08
C ASP A 294 -8.69 4.85 20.27
N ALA A 295 -7.88 5.78 20.78
CA ALA A 295 -7.58 7.02 20.06
C ALA A 295 -6.74 6.79 18.79
N SER A 296 -6.10 5.63 18.65
CA SER A 296 -5.45 5.18 17.41
C SER A 296 -6.44 4.60 16.40
N ASP A 297 -7.62 4.15 16.85
CA ASP A 297 -8.64 3.58 15.98
C ASP A 297 -9.37 4.73 15.28
N ARG A 298 -9.08 4.87 13.99
CA ARG A 298 -9.58 5.94 13.13
C ARG A 298 -10.15 5.33 11.87
N LEU A 299 -11.25 5.92 11.40
CA LEU A 299 -11.65 5.75 10.02
C LEU A 299 -10.69 6.56 9.15
N LEU A 300 -10.00 5.90 8.24
CA LEU A 300 -9.00 6.47 7.36
C LEU A 300 -9.54 6.51 5.93
N LEU A 301 -9.42 7.66 5.28
CA LEU A 301 -9.69 7.81 3.85
C LEU A 301 -8.36 8.08 3.14
N ASP A 302 -7.85 7.08 2.42
CA ASP A 302 -6.59 7.17 1.69
C ASP A 302 -6.82 7.21 0.17
N ARG A 303 -5.82 6.84 -0.63
CA ARG A 303 -5.93 6.78 -2.09
C ARG A 303 -6.86 5.67 -2.59
N GLN A 304 -7.00 4.56 -1.88
CA GLN A 304 -7.74 3.39 -2.36
C GLN A 304 -9.20 3.39 -1.91
N GLY A 305 -9.47 3.89 -0.71
CA GLY A 305 -10.82 3.85 -0.17
C GLY A 305 -10.91 4.24 1.29
N PHE A 306 -11.93 3.67 1.93
CA PHE A 306 -12.15 3.76 3.36
C PHE A 306 -11.44 2.56 3.99
N LEU A 307 -10.71 2.82 5.08
CA LEU A 307 -9.95 1.83 5.82
C LEU A 307 -10.19 2.03 7.31
N ALA A 308 -10.35 0.96 8.07
CA ALA A 308 -10.39 1.02 9.53
C ALA A 308 -9.85 -0.27 10.13
N ASN A 309 -9.22 -0.17 11.29
CA ASN A 309 -8.86 -1.35 12.08
C ASN A 309 -10.11 -1.88 12.77
N VAL A 310 -10.35 -3.19 12.73
CA VAL A 310 -11.51 -3.84 13.34
C VAL A 310 -11.06 -5.04 14.15
N ILE A 311 -11.61 -5.17 15.36
CA ILE A 311 -11.35 -6.33 16.22
C ILE A 311 -12.41 -7.39 15.92
N LEU A 312 -11.97 -8.57 15.53
CA LEU A 312 -12.86 -9.69 15.23
C LEU A 312 -13.38 -10.34 16.52
N PRO A 313 -14.71 -10.59 16.66
CA PRO A 313 -15.29 -11.07 17.91
C PRO A 313 -14.78 -12.42 18.42
N MET A 314 -14.26 -13.28 17.53
CA MET A 314 -13.90 -14.65 17.90
C MET A 314 -12.50 -14.78 18.48
N ASP A 315 -11.56 -13.92 18.05
CA ASP A 315 -10.13 -14.18 18.29
C ASP A 315 -9.38 -12.99 18.91
N ASP A 316 -10.05 -11.86 19.17
CA ASP A 316 -9.42 -10.58 19.58
C ASP A 316 -8.29 -10.14 18.62
N VAL A 317 -8.38 -10.62 17.38
CA VAL A 317 -7.44 -10.29 16.31
C VAL A 317 -7.90 -8.99 15.66
N CYS A 318 -6.99 -8.03 15.61
CA CYS A 318 -7.14 -6.81 14.83
C CYS A 318 -6.86 -7.09 13.35
N ASP A 319 -7.82 -6.77 12.49
CA ASP A 319 -7.70 -6.87 11.03
C ASP A 319 -8.17 -5.54 10.40
N SER A 320 -7.97 -5.36 9.09
CA SER A 320 -8.34 -4.13 8.39
C SER A 320 -9.64 -4.30 7.60
N LEU A 321 -10.67 -3.52 7.95
CA LEU A 321 -11.86 -3.31 7.13
C LEU A 321 -11.53 -2.35 5.98
N MET A 322 -11.80 -2.75 4.75
CA MET A 322 -11.54 -1.95 3.55
C MET A 322 -12.76 -1.84 2.63
N VAL A 323 -13.07 -0.62 2.20
CA VAL A 323 -14.07 -0.32 1.16
C VAL A 323 -13.44 0.51 0.06
N PRO A 324 -13.10 -0.11 -1.10
CA PRO A 324 -12.56 0.61 -2.25
C PRO A 324 -13.51 1.68 -2.78
N TYR A 325 -12.99 2.82 -3.23
CA TYR A 325 -13.80 3.89 -3.83
C TYR A 325 -14.65 3.42 -5.01
N GLY A 326 -14.15 2.47 -5.81
CA GLY A 326 -14.88 1.87 -6.93
C GLY A 326 -16.16 1.13 -6.53
N HIS A 327 -16.32 0.78 -5.25
CA HIS A 327 -17.52 0.12 -4.75
C HIS A 327 -18.58 1.09 -4.24
N ILE A 328 -18.25 2.37 -4.07
CA ILE A 328 -19.17 3.37 -3.48
C ILE A 328 -20.17 3.85 -4.53
N GLN A 329 -21.47 3.70 -4.24
CA GLN A 329 -22.56 4.13 -5.10
C GLN A 329 -23.21 5.43 -4.63
N THR A 330 -23.39 5.60 -3.32
CA THR A 330 -24.04 6.79 -2.74
C THR A 330 -23.41 7.17 -1.41
N VAL A 331 -23.39 8.46 -1.08
CA VAL A 331 -23.00 8.95 0.24
C VAL A 331 -24.11 9.88 0.74
N ASN A 332 -24.82 9.45 1.77
CA ASN A 332 -25.89 10.21 2.41
C ASN A 332 -25.43 10.72 3.77
N VAL A 333 -25.64 12.01 4.02
CA VAL A 333 -25.29 12.64 5.31
C VAL A 333 -26.59 13.05 5.99
N GLY A 334 -26.91 12.38 7.08
CA GLY A 334 -28.06 12.67 7.92
C GLY A 334 -27.66 13.43 9.18
N THR A 335 -28.58 14.23 9.71
CA THR A 335 -28.43 14.79 11.06
C THR A 335 -29.30 13.95 12.00
N PRO A 336 -28.72 13.20 12.95
CA PRO A 336 -29.51 12.47 13.94
C PRO A 336 -30.33 13.46 14.78
N ALA A 337 -31.58 13.12 15.09
CA ALA A 337 -32.47 13.99 15.86
C ALA A 337 -31.95 14.27 17.29
N THR A 338 -31.09 13.40 17.82
CA THR A 338 -30.66 13.37 19.21
C THR A 338 -29.24 13.88 19.46
N ALA A 339 -28.42 14.11 18.42
CA ALA A 339 -27.03 14.53 18.60
C ALA A 339 -26.73 15.82 17.82
N VAL A 340 -26.59 16.93 18.56
CA VAL A 340 -26.37 18.28 18.00
C VAL A 340 -25.04 18.39 17.24
N ASN A 341 -24.01 17.71 17.74
CA ASN A 341 -22.63 17.82 17.25
C ASN A 341 -22.17 16.61 16.42
N ALA A 342 -23.07 15.70 16.06
CA ALA A 342 -22.74 14.55 15.24
C ALA A 342 -23.55 14.53 13.94
N VAL A 343 -22.99 13.92 12.92
CA VAL A 343 -23.68 13.61 11.66
C VAL A 343 -23.51 12.12 11.38
N VAL A 344 -24.58 11.50 10.88
CA VAL A 344 -24.55 10.08 10.48
C VAL A 344 -24.27 10.03 8.99
N VAL A 345 -23.20 9.33 8.61
CA VAL A 345 -22.85 9.08 7.23
C VAL A 345 -23.26 7.67 6.88
N VAL A 346 -24.05 7.52 5.81
CA VAL A 346 -24.44 6.23 5.24
C VAL A 346 -23.89 6.14 3.82
N VAL A 347 -22.99 5.21 3.61
CA VAL A 347 -22.36 4.92 2.32
C VAL A 347 -23.00 3.66 1.73
N GLY A 348 -23.66 3.80 0.58
CA GLY A 348 -24.23 2.68 -0.17
C GLY A 348 -23.17 2.06 -1.08
N LEU A 349 -23.09 0.73 -1.10
CA LEU A 349 -22.02 -0.03 -1.75
C LEU A 349 -22.58 -0.98 -2.82
N SER A 350 -21.78 -1.22 -3.86
CA SER A 350 -22.08 -2.19 -4.93
C SER A 350 -21.66 -3.62 -4.59
N SER A 351 -20.76 -3.79 -3.62
CA SER A 351 -20.30 -5.09 -3.12
C SER A 351 -20.02 -5.02 -1.62
N ALA A 352 -19.94 -6.19 -0.99
CA ALA A 352 -19.54 -6.30 0.40
C ALA A 352 -18.11 -5.74 0.63
N PRO A 353 -17.84 -5.09 1.79
CA PRO A 353 -16.51 -4.73 2.25
C PRO A 353 -15.59 -5.95 2.39
N LYS A 354 -14.28 -5.70 2.46
CA LYS A 354 -13.28 -6.72 2.81
C LYS A 354 -12.83 -6.54 4.25
N ILE A 355 -12.57 -7.64 4.94
CA ILE A 355 -11.81 -7.68 6.19
C ILE A 355 -10.56 -8.50 5.92
N GLY A 356 -9.40 -7.87 6.02
CA GLY A 356 -8.13 -8.41 5.54
C GLY A 356 -8.25 -8.80 4.07
N ASN A 357 -7.97 -10.07 3.77
CA ASN A 357 -8.08 -10.62 2.42
C ASN A 357 -9.43 -11.28 2.10
N THR A 358 -10.39 -11.25 3.03
CA THR A 358 -11.66 -11.97 2.89
C THR A 358 -12.81 -10.98 2.69
N THR A 359 -13.75 -11.32 1.81
CA THR A 359 -14.97 -10.52 1.66
C THR A 359 -15.90 -10.79 2.84
N LEU A 360 -16.44 -9.74 3.45
CA LEU A 360 -17.40 -9.84 4.54
C LEU A 360 -18.61 -10.67 4.08
N LYS A 361 -18.93 -11.73 4.84
CA LYS A 361 -20.12 -12.54 4.57
C LYS A 361 -21.35 -11.75 5.00
N VAL A 362 -22.32 -11.59 4.10
CA VAL A 362 -23.56 -10.85 4.35
C VAL A 362 -24.72 -11.81 4.09
N ASP A 363 -25.49 -12.11 5.14
CA ASP A 363 -26.50 -13.18 5.08
C ASP A 363 -27.72 -12.82 4.24
N ASN A 364 -28.11 -11.54 4.19
CA ASN A 364 -29.06 -10.92 3.25
C ASN A 364 -29.15 -9.41 3.58
N GLY A 365 -29.08 -8.53 2.58
CA GLY A 365 -29.24 -7.09 2.80
C GLY A 365 -28.59 -6.21 1.74
N GLU A 366 -28.82 -4.90 1.86
CA GLU A 366 -28.09 -3.90 1.08
C GLU A 366 -26.67 -3.75 1.64
N PHE A 367 -25.69 -3.64 0.74
CA PHE A 367 -24.31 -3.37 1.16
C PHE A 367 -24.19 -1.90 1.56
N CYS A 368 -23.90 -1.65 2.83
CA CYS A 368 -23.73 -0.30 3.34
C CYS A 368 -22.60 -0.21 4.38
N LEU A 369 -22.05 0.98 4.52
CA LEU A 369 -21.13 1.37 5.58
C LEU A 369 -21.70 2.60 6.28
N THR A 370 -21.95 2.49 7.59
CA THR A 370 -22.55 3.56 8.39
C THR A 370 -21.65 3.90 9.58
N PHE A 371 -21.45 5.19 9.83
CA PHE A 371 -20.69 5.67 10.99
C PHE A 371 -21.11 7.10 11.35
N SER A 372 -20.75 7.53 12.57
CA SER A 372 -21.01 8.90 13.04
C SER A 372 -19.73 9.73 13.06
N LEU A 373 -19.78 10.92 12.46
CA LEU A 373 -18.68 11.90 12.49
C LEU A 373 -19.04 13.11 13.35
N GLY A 374 -18.02 13.75 13.91
CA GLY A 374 -18.14 15.11 14.45
C GLY A 374 -18.55 16.10 13.34
N ARG A 375 -19.42 17.05 13.67
CA ARG A 375 -19.91 18.06 12.69
C ARG A 375 -18.76 18.91 12.14
N GLU A 376 -17.76 19.17 12.97
CA GLU A 376 -16.52 19.89 12.63
C GLU A 376 -15.70 19.18 11.53
N ASP A 377 -15.76 17.85 11.48
CA ASP A 377 -15.03 17.03 10.51
C ASP A 377 -15.75 16.88 9.17
N LEU A 378 -17.05 17.20 9.12
CA LEU A 378 -17.87 16.98 7.91
C LEU A 378 -17.31 17.74 6.70
N SER A 379 -16.89 19.00 6.86
CA SER A 379 -16.34 19.78 5.74
C SER A 379 -15.09 19.12 5.16
N ARG A 380 -14.17 18.70 6.04
CA ARG A 380 -12.94 18.00 5.68
C ARG A 380 -13.24 16.66 5.01
N PHE A 381 -14.13 15.87 5.59
CA PHE A 381 -14.58 14.59 5.03
C PHE A 381 -15.13 14.74 3.60
N MET A 382 -16.00 15.71 3.38
CA MET A 382 -16.61 15.96 2.07
C MET A 382 -15.61 16.46 1.03
N GLU A 383 -14.67 17.31 1.43
CA GLU A 383 -13.56 17.73 0.56
C GLU A 383 -12.65 16.55 0.22
N THR A 384 -12.34 15.67 1.18
CA THR A 384 -11.57 14.45 0.93
C THR A 384 -12.26 13.59 -0.12
N LEU A 385 -13.55 13.29 0.03
CA LEU A 385 -14.31 12.52 -0.95
C LEU A 385 -14.31 13.17 -2.34
N ARG A 386 -14.44 14.50 -2.41
CA ARG A 386 -14.37 15.25 -3.66
C ARG A 386 -13.02 15.06 -4.35
N ARG A 387 -11.92 15.20 -3.60
CA ARG A 387 -10.54 15.03 -4.12
C ARG A 387 -10.25 13.60 -4.58
N ARG A 388 -10.94 12.60 -4.03
CA ARG A 388 -10.82 11.19 -4.42
C ARG A 388 -11.77 10.79 -5.56
N GLY A 389 -12.47 11.74 -6.17
CA GLY A 389 -13.35 11.49 -7.31
C GLY A 389 -14.74 10.98 -6.96
N ILE A 390 -15.07 10.84 -5.67
CA ILE A 390 -16.39 10.44 -5.17
C ILE A 390 -17.39 11.62 -5.19
N GLY A 391 -16.89 12.86 -5.32
CA GLY A 391 -17.72 14.08 -5.28
C GLY A 391 -18.76 14.22 -6.40
N LYS A 392 -18.73 13.38 -7.45
CA LYS A 392 -19.75 13.35 -8.51
C LYS A 392 -21.00 12.54 -8.12
N LEU A 393 -20.95 11.79 -7.02
CA LEU A 393 -22.09 11.02 -6.53
C LEU A 393 -23.16 11.96 -5.96
N THR A 394 -24.41 11.58 -6.14
CA THR A 394 -25.57 12.34 -5.67
C THR A 394 -25.56 12.42 -4.14
N PHE A 395 -25.23 13.59 -3.59
CA PHE A 395 -25.42 13.87 -2.18
C PHE A 395 -26.89 14.21 -1.94
N ASN A 396 -27.69 13.19 -1.65
CA ASN A 396 -29.05 13.41 -1.21
C ASN A 396 -28.98 13.93 0.22
N ASN A 397 -29.04 15.24 0.38
CA ASN A 397 -29.20 15.86 1.68
C ASN A 397 -30.72 15.89 1.95
N PRO A 398 -31.27 15.08 2.87
CA PRO A 398 -32.69 15.09 3.20
C PRO A 398 -33.00 16.29 4.09
N ALA A 399 -32.59 17.49 3.69
CA ALA A 399 -33.18 18.68 4.26
C ALA A 399 -34.67 18.68 3.86
N PRO A 400 -35.61 18.93 4.79
CA PRO A 400 -37.01 19.07 4.45
C PRO A 400 -37.16 20.29 3.54
N ARG A 401 -37.09 20.08 2.23
CA ARG A 401 -37.43 21.11 1.24
C ARG A 401 -38.91 21.38 1.43
N ALA A 402 -39.23 22.48 2.12
CA ALA A 402 -40.56 23.06 2.10
C ALA A 402 -41.00 23.16 0.63
N ARG A 403 -41.95 22.31 0.25
CA ARG A 403 -42.50 22.25 -1.11
C ARG A 403 -43.18 23.58 -1.38
N LYS A 404 -42.50 24.51 -2.05
CA LYS A 404 -43.18 25.62 -2.72
C LYS A 404 -44.07 25.02 -3.81
N PRO A 405 -45.36 25.35 -3.89
CA PRO A 405 -46.24 24.83 -4.92
C PRO A 405 -45.73 25.29 -6.29
N LYS A 406 -45.32 24.34 -7.12
CA LYS A 406 -44.97 24.60 -8.52
C LYS A 406 -46.25 24.92 -9.29
N LYS A 407 -46.40 26.17 -9.72
CA LYS A 407 -47.29 26.51 -10.83
C LYS A 407 -46.64 25.97 -12.10
N SER A 408 -47.32 25.03 -12.77
CA SER A 408 -46.91 24.54 -14.07
C SER A 408 -47.25 25.58 -15.13
N ILE A 409 -46.28 25.98 -15.94
CA ILE A 409 -46.53 26.57 -17.25
C ILE A 409 -45.87 25.61 -18.24
N SER A 410 -46.73 24.93 -19.00
CA SER A 410 -46.32 24.18 -20.19
C SER A 410 -46.07 25.17 -21.31
N LEU A 411 -44.98 24.97 -22.05
CA LEU A 411 -44.87 25.40 -23.44
C LEU A 411 -44.00 24.37 -24.16
N ALA A 412 -44.62 23.76 -25.15
CA ALA A 412 -44.03 22.78 -26.05
C ALA A 412 -43.00 23.43 -26.96
N SER A 413 -41.95 22.70 -27.29
CA SER A 413 -41.49 22.59 -28.67
C SER A 413 -40.62 21.35 -28.84
N GLU A 414 -41.00 20.62 -29.87
CA GLU A 414 -40.51 19.36 -30.39
C GLU A 414 -39.40 19.65 -31.40
N VAL A 415 -38.24 18.98 -31.29
CA VAL A 415 -37.31 18.78 -32.42
C VAL A 415 -36.64 17.42 -32.26
N LYS A 416 -36.92 16.51 -33.20
CA LYS A 416 -36.15 15.28 -33.45
C LYS A 416 -35.19 15.54 -34.61
N PHE A 417 -33.95 15.05 -34.51
CA PHE A 417 -33.15 14.66 -35.67
C PHE A 417 -32.45 13.34 -35.41
N ALA A 418 -32.42 12.52 -36.46
CA ALA A 418 -31.93 11.15 -36.50
C ALA A 418 -30.44 11.06 -36.85
N SER A 419 -29.95 9.84 -36.65
CA SER A 419 -28.64 9.21 -36.85
C SER A 419 -27.60 9.85 -37.77
N ASP A 420 -26.34 9.85 -37.31
CA ASP A 420 -25.27 8.97 -37.84
C ASP A 420 -23.92 9.41 -37.24
N SER A 421 -23.22 8.50 -36.55
CA SER A 421 -21.77 8.62 -36.41
C SER A 421 -21.11 7.28 -36.07
N SER A 422 -20.21 6.89 -36.96
CA SER A 422 -19.23 5.83 -36.84
C SER A 422 -18.25 6.06 -35.67
N LEU A 423 -17.79 4.94 -35.08
CA LEU A 423 -16.80 4.86 -34.02
C LEU A 423 -15.44 5.48 -34.40
N PRO A 424 -14.76 6.23 -33.51
CA PRO A 424 -13.34 6.52 -33.63
C PRO A 424 -12.46 5.46 -32.92
N PRO A 425 -11.19 5.30 -33.37
CA PRO A 425 -10.20 4.34 -32.86
C PRO A 425 -9.57 4.79 -31.51
N PRO A 426 -8.74 3.96 -30.84
CA PRO A 426 -8.44 4.13 -29.42
C PRO A 426 -7.58 5.36 -29.12
N THR A 427 -7.91 6.06 -28.05
CA THR A 427 -7.27 7.32 -27.61
C THR A 427 -5.90 7.11 -26.97
N ALA A 428 -4.96 7.97 -27.38
CA ALA A 428 -3.66 8.23 -26.78
C ALA A 428 -3.75 9.03 -25.47
N ASP A 429 -2.60 9.07 -24.80
CA ASP A 429 -2.31 9.39 -23.40
C ASP A 429 -2.64 10.82 -22.92
N PHE A 430 -2.96 10.94 -21.64
CA PHE A 430 -3.53 12.11 -20.95
C PHE A 430 -2.52 13.27 -20.79
N GLN A 431 -1.22 13.02 -20.96
CA GLN A 431 -0.17 14.04 -20.84
C GLN A 431 -0.07 14.99 -22.05
N GLU A 432 -0.60 14.64 -23.22
CA GLU A 432 -0.52 15.51 -24.41
C GLU A 432 -1.61 16.60 -24.44
N LYS A 433 -2.71 16.41 -23.68
CA LYS A 433 -3.84 17.38 -23.61
C LYS A 433 -3.56 18.60 -22.73
N VAL A 434 -2.58 18.53 -21.84
CA VAL A 434 -2.24 19.66 -20.94
C VAL A 434 -1.25 20.62 -21.59
N LYS A 435 -0.47 20.17 -22.59
CA LYS A 435 0.53 21.00 -23.27
C LYS A 435 -0.01 21.80 -24.46
N ARG A 436 -1.21 21.48 -24.97
CA ARG A 436 -1.82 22.16 -26.14
C ARG A 436 -2.83 23.27 -25.77
N VAL A 437 -2.85 23.72 -24.53
CA VAL A 437 -3.74 24.80 -24.05
C VAL A 437 -2.99 26.10 -23.72
N GLU A 438 -1.64 26.10 -23.69
CA GLU A 438 -0.83 27.30 -23.38
C GLU A 438 -0.18 27.99 -24.60
N GLU A 439 -0.32 27.46 -25.81
CA GLU A 439 0.26 28.08 -27.02
C GLU A 439 -0.82 28.27 -28.09
N GLY A 440 -1.58 29.37 -27.94
CA GLY A 440 -2.55 29.83 -28.93
C GLY A 440 -2.17 31.21 -29.48
N SER A 441 -2.23 31.33 -30.81
CA SER A 441 -2.31 32.56 -31.63
C SER A 441 -1.01 33.27 -32.04
N VAL A 442 -0.58 33.04 -33.29
CA VAL A 442 -0.37 34.11 -34.29
C VAL A 442 -0.77 33.56 -35.67
N LEU A 443 -1.64 34.29 -36.36
CA LEU A 443 -2.05 34.13 -37.77
C LEU A 443 -0.98 34.77 -38.68
N ASP A 444 -0.64 34.18 -39.84
CA ASP A 444 -1.02 34.73 -41.16
C ASP A 444 -0.56 33.84 -42.34
N PHE A 445 -1.22 34.06 -43.47
CA PHE A 445 -1.30 33.33 -44.74
C PHE A 445 0.01 33.19 -45.54
N SER A 446 0.14 32.10 -46.33
CA SER A 446 0.08 32.12 -47.82
C SER A 446 0.76 30.92 -48.54
N SER A 447 -0.03 30.26 -49.39
CA SER A 447 0.24 29.68 -50.75
C SER A 447 1.27 28.57 -51.06
N VAL A 448 0.79 27.61 -51.91
CA VAL A 448 1.42 26.99 -53.11
C VAL A 448 2.45 25.85 -52.85
N LEU A 449 2.60 24.73 -53.56
CA LEU A 449 1.94 23.99 -54.68
C LEU A 449 2.92 22.83 -55.05
N MET A 450 2.41 21.63 -55.45
CA MET A 450 3.14 20.51 -56.12
C MET A 450 4.30 19.83 -55.34
N ILE A 451 4.55 18.53 -55.33
CA ILE A 451 4.41 17.39 -56.27
C ILE A 451 4.09 16.14 -55.45
#